data_AF-A0A0D0CZC4-F1
#
_entry.id   AF-A0A0D0CZC4-F1
#
_cell.length_a   1.000
_cell.length_b   1.000
_cell.length_c   1.000
_cell.angle_alpha   90.00
_cell.angle_beta   90.00
_cell.angle_gamma   90.00
#
_symmetry.space_group_name_H-M   'P 1'
#
loop_
_entity.id
_entity.type
_entity.pdbx_description
1 polymer ?
#
loop_
_entity_poly.entity_id
_entity_poly.type
_entity_poly.pdbx_seq_one_letter_code
_entity_poly.pdbx_strand_id
1 'polypeptide(L)'
;WANCDQGVFIAAVIANPFYGVAPFNKISLTTRAGLAALFGCLWLHFYKENAPTELFTDLEGYLASSGDFAYMNMYKNSLLARSEATVHFIDFISKFFASTPVDALDVWSASSHPGTEPRPLHKIARRLLSICPNSASCERLFSVFGGILTKWRNRLSTENLTRLAELKLYVHEEHVRDDAVKKRLKRKHANVIEE
;
A
#
# COMPACT_ATOMS: atom_id res chain seq x y z
N TRP A 1 -21.27 -1.79 0.98
CA TRP A 1 -20.46 -0.57 0.90
C TRP A 1 -20.39 0.17 2.24
N ALA A 2 -21.43 0.15 3.08
CA ALA A 2 -21.40 0.70 4.46
C ALA A 2 -20.62 -0.14 5.52
N ASN A 3 -20.08 -1.31 5.16
CA ASN A 3 -19.40 -2.26 6.06
C ASN A 3 -17.92 -2.50 5.69
N CYS A 4 -17.32 -1.69 4.82
CA CYS A 4 -15.94 -1.89 4.39
C CYS A 4 -15.01 -0.91 5.10
N ASP A 5 -13.77 -1.36 5.35
CA ASP A 5 -12.62 -0.65 5.91
C ASP A 5 -12.15 0.56 5.05
N GLN A 6 -13.06 1.32 4.46
CA GLN A 6 -12.79 2.46 3.61
C GLN A 6 -11.92 3.51 4.33
N GLY A 7 -12.16 3.71 5.63
CA GLY A 7 -11.33 4.58 6.46
C GLY A 7 -9.86 4.14 6.52
N VAL A 8 -9.60 2.82 6.54
CA VAL A 8 -8.24 2.25 6.54
C VAL A 8 -7.54 2.55 5.22
N PHE A 9 -8.22 2.34 4.08
CA PHE A 9 -7.66 2.64 2.77
C PHE A 9 -7.42 4.13 2.55
N ILE A 10 -8.37 4.97 2.95
CA ILE A 10 -8.21 6.43 2.85
C ILE A 10 -7.04 6.90 3.72
N ALA A 11 -6.96 6.43 4.97
CA ALA A 11 -5.85 6.77 5.85
C ALA A 11 -4.51 6.23 5.35
N ALA A 12 -4.47 5.07 4.71
CA ALA A 12 -3.25 4.53 4.10
C ALA A 12 -2.76 5.40 2.93
N VAL A 13 -3.66 5.93 2.09
CA VAL A 13 -3.31 6.88 1.03
C VAL A 13 -2.80 8.19 1.64
N ILE A 14 -3.44 8.70 2.69
CA ILE A 14 -3.03 9.93 3.38
C ILE A 14 -1.68 9.77 4.07
N ALA A 15 -1.45 8.63 4.72
CA ALA A 15 -0.18 8.31 5.37
C ALA A 15 0.93 7.98 4.37
N ASN A 16 0.62 7.79 3.08
CA ASN A 16 1.63 7.56 2.07
C ASN A 16 2.38 8.88 1.78
N PRO A 17 3.70 8.97 2.04
CA PRO A 17 4.48 10.19 1.86
C PRO A 17 4.43 10.72 0.42
N PHE A 18 4.21 9.87 -0.58
CA PHE A 18 4.16 10.24 -1.99
C PHE A 18 2.84 10.89 -2.41
N TYR A 19 1.74 10.52 -1.78
CA TYR A 19 0.40 10.99 -2.14
C TYR A 19 -0.14 12.03 -1.16
N GLY A 20 -0.07 11.75 0.15
CA GLY A 20 -0.70 12.58 1.16
C GLY A 20 -2.20 12.78 0.89
N VAL A 21 -2.66 14.02 1.04
CA VAL A 21 -4.05 14.40 0.75
C VAL A 21 -4.31 14.72 -0.72
N ALA A 22 -3.28 14.75 -1.58
CA ALA A 22 -3.40 15.19 -2.97
C ALA A 22 -4.44 14.41 -3.83
N PRO A 23 -4.62 13.08 -3.65
CA PRO A 23 -5.64 12.33 -4.41
C PRO A 23 -7.08 12.68 -4.03
N PHE A 24 -7.30 13.33 -2.89
CA PHE A 24 -8.63 13.67 -2.41
C PHE A 24 -8.95 15.13 -2.78
N ASN A 25 -9.99 15.32 -3.59
CA ASN A 25 -10.58 16.64 -3.79
C ASN A 25 -11.00 17.25 -2.44
N LYS A 26 -11.12 18.58 -2.37
CA LYS A 26 -11.52 19.32 -1.17
C LYS A 26 -12.90 18.84 -0.68
N ILE A 27 -12.89 17.84 0.20
CA ILE A 27 -14.07 17.21 0.80
C ILE A 27 -13.98 17.45 2.31
N SER A 28 -15.10 17.41 3.02
CA SER A 28 -15.14 17.56 4.48
C SER A 28 -14.15 16.65 5.22
N LEU A 29 -13.87 15.46 4.67
CA LEU A 29 -12.91 14.50 5.21
C LEU A 29 -11.45 14.99 5.18
N THR A 30 -11.07 15.83 4.22
CA THR A 30 -9.69 16.35 4.09
C THR A 30 -9.46 17.59 4.97
N THR A 31 -10.45 18.00 5.75
CA THR A 31 -10.27 19.07 6.75
C THR A 31 -9.46 18.54 7.93
N ARG A 32 -8.80 19.45 8.67
CA ARG A 32 -8.05 19.09 9.89
C ARG A 32 -8.89 18.29 10.89
N ALA A 33 -10.13 18.71 11.11
CA ALA A 33 -11.07 18.00 11.99
C ALA A 33 -11.47 16.62 11.45
N GLY A 34 -11.72 16.52 10.13
CA GLY A 34 -12.05 15.24 9.49
C GLY A 34 -10.91 14.24 9.56
N LEU A 35 -9.68 14.69 9.33
CA LEU A 35 -8.47 13.87 9.43
C LEU A 35 -8.19 13.45 10.89
N ALA A 36 -8.32 14.37 11.85
CA ALA A 36 -8.20 14.03 13.26
C ALA A 36 -9.24 12.98 13.69
N ALA A 37 -10.51 13.14 13.28
CA ALA A 37 -11.56 12.16 13.56
C ALA A 37 -11.25 10.80 12.93
N LEU A 38 -10.79 10.77 11.67
CA LEU A 38 -10.42 9.55 10.97
C LEU A 38 -9.29 8.79 11.68
N PHE A 39 -8.16 9.47 11.93
CA PHE A 39 -6.99 8.85 12.57
C PHE A 39 -7.26 8.50 14.04
N GLY A 40 -8.07 9.29 14.75
CA GLY A 40 -8.51 8.99 16.11
C GLY A 40 -9.36 7.72 16.18
N CYS A 41 -10.36 7.58 15.28
CA CYS A 41 -11.18 6.38 15.18
C CYS A 41 -10.35 5.14 14.82
N LEU A 42 -9.40 5.28 13.89
CA LEU A 42 -8.52 4.17 13.50
C LEU A 42 -7.56 3.77 14.63
N TRP A 43 -7.04 4.73 15.38
CA TRP A 43 -6.22 4.45 16.55
C TRP A 43 -7.00 3.63 17.59
N LEU A 44 -8.21 4.09 17.93
CA LEU A 44 -9.10 3.37 18.83
C LEU A 44 -9.41 1.97 18.32
N HIS A 45 -9.63 1.82 17.00
CA HIS A 45 -9.90 0.53 16.41
C HIS A 45 -8.72 -0.43 16.52
N PHE A 46 -7.50 0.02 16.20
CA PHE A 46 -6.29 -0.82 16.13
C PHE A 46 -5.61 -1.09 17.47
N TYR A 47 -5.68 -0.14 18.40
CA TYR A 47 -4.97 -0.20 19.68
C TYR A 47 -5.91 -0.32 20.88
N LYS A 48 -7.23 -0.19 20.68
CA LYS A 48 -8.26 -0.27 21.75
C LYS A 48 -8.08 0.77 22.86
N GLU A 49 -7.41 1.87 22.54
CA GLU A 49 -7.09 2.97 23.43
C GLU A 49 -7.45 4.30 22.77
N ASN A 50 -7.63 5.36 23.56
CA ASN A 50 -7.84 6.70 23.01
C ASN A 50 -6.56 7.20 22.34
N ALA A 51 -6.72 7.94 21.23
CA ALA A 51 -5.59 8.51 20.52
C ALA A 51 -4.83 9.52 21.39
N PRO A 52 -3.50 9.41 21.51
CA PRO A 52 -2.70 10.40 22.23
C PRO A 52 -2.75 11.74 21.49
N THR A 53 -2.68 12.85 22.23
CA THR A 53 -2.69 14.20 21.65
C THR A 53 -1.54 14.42 20.65
N GLU A 54 -0.40 13.77 20.90
CA GLU A 54 0.77 13.76 20.03
C GLU A 54 0.46 13.27 18.60
N LEU A 55 -0.50 12.35 18.45
CA LEU A 55 -0.90 11.84 17.14
C LEU A 55 -1.44 12.98 16.26
N PHE A 56 -2.22 13.90 16.84
CA PHE A 56 -2.84 14.99 16.09
C PHE A 56 -1.83 16.07 15.75
N THR A 57 -0.92 16.41 16.68
CA THR A 57 0.15 17.38 16.42
C THR A 57 1.12 16.88 15.36
N ASP A 58 1.48 15.59 15.42
CA ASP A 58 2.32 14.96 14.41
C ASP A 58 1.62 14.93 13.05
N LEU A 59 0.32 14.62 13.01
CA LEU A 59 -0.46 14.59 11.77
C LEU A 59 -0.49 15.98 11.10
N GLU A 60 -0.66 17.05 11.88
CA GLU A 60 -0.58 18.42 11.35
C GLU A 60 0.83 18.75 10.84
N GLY A 61 1.87 18.39 11.60
CA GLY A 61 3.27 18.58 11.18
C GLY A 61 3.60 17.85 9.88
N TYR A 62 3.14 16.62 9.74
CA TYR A 62 3.29 15.81 8.54
C TYR A 62 2.60 16.44 7.32
N LEU A 63 1.34 16.85 7.46
CA LEU A 63 0.58 17.47 6.37
C LEU A 63 1.16 18.83 5.95
N ALA A 64 1.70 19.59 6.90
CA ALA A 64 2.37 20.86 6.64
C ALA A 64 3.82 20.69 6.15
N SER A 65 4.36 19.46 6.13
CA SER A 65 5.79 19.18 5.90
C SER A 65 6.71 20.02 6.80
N SER A 66 6.31 20.19 8.06
CA SER A 66 6.97 21.06 9.04
C SER A 66 7.68 20.26 10.12
N GLY A 67 8.63 20.90 10.81
CA GLY A 67 9.42 20.30 11.89
C GLY A 67 10.18 19.05 11.41
N ASP A 68 10.07 17.95 12.16
CA ASP A 68 10.76 16.69 11.88
C ASP A 68 10.33 16.06 10.54
N PHE A 69 9.13 16.39 10.04
CA PHE A 69 8.62 15.90 8.77
C PHE A 69 9.19 16.65 7.56
N ALA A 70 9.84 17.80 7.76
CA ALA A 70 10.55 18.50 6.69
C ALA A 70 11.71 17.66 6.14
N TYR A 71 12.49 17.03 7.04
CA TYR A 71 13.57 16.13 6.65
C TYR A 71 13.07 14.88 5.92
N MET A 72 11.92 14.34 6.35
CA MET A 72 11.25 13.24 5.66
C MET A 72 10.88 13.62 4.22
N ASN A 73 10.38 14.85 4.02
CA ASN A 73 10.06 15.36 2.68
C ASN A 73 11.31 15.55 1.81
N MET A 74 12.42 16.04 2.38
CA MET A 74 13.71 16.12 1.67
C MET A 74 14.22 14.74 1.25
N TYR A 75 14.17 13.76 2.16
CA TYR A 75 14.57 12.38 1.88
C TYR A 75 13.71 11.76 0.77
N LYS A 76 12.38 11.89 0.86
CA LYS A 76 11.44 11.49 -0.18
C LYS A 76 11.79 12.08 -1.55
N ASN A 77 12.07 13.38 -1.62
CA ASN A 77 12.41 14.05 -2.87
C ASN A 77 13.74 13.55 -3.47
N SER A 78 14.72 13.21 -2.62
CA SER A 78 15.97 12.59 -3.07
C SER A 78 15.75 11.19 -3.66
N LEU A 79 14.84 10.40 -3.10
CA LEU A 79 14.46 9.08 -3.64
C LEU A 79 13.75 9.21 -4.99
N LEU A 80 12.85 10.18 -5.14
CA LEU A 80 12.19 10.49 -6.41
C LEU A 80 13.22 10.89 -7.47
N ALA A 81 14.12 11.83 -7.17
CA ALA A 81 15.17 12.26 -8.10
C ALA A 81 16.10 11.10 -8.51
N ARG A 82 16.44 10.21 -7.57
CA ARG A 82 17.23 9.01 -7.86
C ARG A 82 16.48 8.05 -8.78
N SER A 83 15.18 7.85 -8.56
CA SER A 83 14.36 6.99 -9.40
C SER A 83 14.23 7.55 -10.82
N GLU A 84 14.06 8.86 -10.97
CA GLU A 84 13.98 9.54 -12.28
C GLU A 84 15.30 9.42 -13.05
N ALA A 85 16.44 9.60 -12.39
CA ALA A 85 17.77 9.43 -12.99
C ALA A 85 18.01 8.00 -13.51
N THR A 86 17.52 6.98 -12.80
CA THR A 86 17.65 5.57 -13.24
C THR A 86 16.73 5.21 -14.41
N VAL A 87 15.56 5.84 -14.52
CA VAL A 87 14.58 5.59 -15.58
C VAL A 87 15.04 6.16 -16.93
N HIS A 88 15.89 7.21 -16.94
CA HIS A 88 16.46 7.74 -18.19
C HIS A 88 17.37 6.75 -18.93
N PHE A 89 17.85 5.69 -18.27
CA PHE A 89 18.74 4.69 -18.87
C PHE A 89 18.00 3.44 -19.39
N ILE A 90 16.74 3.21 -18.99
CA ILE A 90 15.99 2.01 -19.38
C ILE A 90 14.66 2.43 -20.01
N ASP A 91 14.53 2.15 -21.30
CA ASP A 91 13.44 2.45 -22.23
C ASP A 91 12.03 2.55 -21.64
N PHE A 92 11.20 3.34 -22.33
CA PHE A 92 9.75 3.62 -22.14
C PHE A 92 8.87 2.47 -21.60
N ILE A 93 9.24 1.20 -21.82
CA ILE A 93 8.55 0.00 -21.30
C ILE A 93 8.87 -0.28 -19.81
N SER A 94 10.08 0.06 -19.36
CA SER A 94 10.55 -0.04 -17.98
C SER A 94 9.83 0.94 -17.06
N LYS A 95 9.37 2.09 -17.56
CA LYS A 95 8.58 3.05 -16.76
C LYS A 95 7.29 2.45 -16.17
N PHE A 96 6.72 1.44 -16.85
CA PHE A 96 5.49 0.76 -16.43
C PHE A 96 5.75 -0.46 -15.53
N PHE A 97 6.97 -1.02 -15.53
CA PHE A 97 7.31 -2.28 -14.83
C PHE A 97 8.48 -2.18 -13.83
N ALA A 98 9.33 -1.17 -13.94
CA ALA A 98 10.54 -0.92 -13.17
C ALA A 98 10.59 0.51 -12.62
N SER A 99 9.43 1.06 -12.26
CA SER A 99 9.44 1.91 -11.08
C SER A 99 9.88 0.97 -9.97
N THR A 100 11.16 1.00 -9.56
CA THR A 100 11.52 0.46 -8.25
C THR A 100 10.54 1.14 -7.30
N PRO A 101 9.55 0.41 -6.74
CA PRO A 101 8.51 1.07 -5.99
C PRO A 101 9.24 1.64 -4.78
N VAL A 102 9.41 2.96 -4.75
CA VAL A 102 10.00 3.61 -3.60
C VAL A 102 9.06 3.29 -2.45
N ASP A 103 9.50 2.41 -1.56
CA ASP A 103 8.62 1.87 -0.54
C ASP A 103 8.27 2.99 0.43
N ALA A 104 6.98 3.25 0.60
CA ALA A 104 6.50 4.22 1.57
C ALA A 104 6.94 3.81 2.99
N LEU A 105 7.05 2.51 3.28
CA LEU A 105 7.54 2.01 4.56
C LEU A 105 9.01 2.38 4.81
N ASP A 106 9.84 2.44 3.77
CA ASP A 106 11.25 2.84 3.89
C ASP A 106 11.38 4.31 4.27
N VAL A 107 10.51 5.18 3.74
CA VAL A 107 10.51 6.60 4.12
C VAL A 107 10.10 6.78 5.58
N TRP A 108 9.08 6.02 6.03
CA TRP A 108 8.65 6.04 7.42
C TRP A 108 9.71 5.44 8.36
N SER A 109 10.41 4.38 7.96
CA SER A 109 11.47 3.78 8.77
C SER A 109 12.69 4.70 8.87
N ALA A 110 13.09 5.36 7.77
CA ALA A 110 14.20 6.32 7.74
C ALA A 110 13.92 7.59 8.57
N SER A 111 12.66 7.98 8.71
CA SER A 111 12.26 9.13 9.54
C SER A 111 12.20 8.84 11.05
N SER A 112 12.44 7.59 11.46
CA SER A 112 12.44 7.18 12.87
C SER A 112 13.87 7.01 13.39
N HIS A 113 14.14 7.47 14.61
CA HIS A 113 15.43 7.27 15.25
C HIS A 113 15.59 5.81 15.71
N PRO A 114 16.71 5.14 15.41
CA PRO A 114 16.96 3.79 15.87
C PRO A 114 17.05 3.76 17.41
N GLY A 115 16.37 2.79 18.04
CA GLY A 115 16.39 2.58 19.49
C GLY A 115 15.46 3.47 20.32
N THR A 116 14.73 4.40 19.70
CA THR A 116 13.70 5.20 20.38
C THR A 116 12.30 4.63 20.11
N GLU A 117 11.39 4.78 21.06
CA GLU A 117 9.99 4.39 20.84
C GLU A 117 9.39 5.20 19.68
N PRO A 118 8.76 4.55 18.67
CA PRO A 118 8.23 5.26 17.52
C PRO A 118 7.06 6.15 17.93
N ARG A 119 7.04 7.37 17.40
CA ARG A 119 5.95 8.32 17.63
C ARG A 119 4.60 7.73 17.22
N PRO A 120 3.48 8.20 17.80
CA PRO A 120 2.16 7.67 17.48
C PRO A 120 1.86 7.68 15.97
N LEU A 121 2.20 8.75 15.26
CA LEU A 121 1.96 8.81 13.82
C LEU A 121 2.76 7.75 13.05
N HIS A 122 4.04 7.56 13.39
CA HIS A 122 4.87 6.50 12.79
C HIS A 122 4.31 5.10 13.04
N LYS A 123 3.81 4.84 14.26
CA LYS A 123 3.19 3.55 14.62
C LYS A 123 1.98 3.25 13.73
N ILE A 124 1.03 4.18 13.64
CA ILE A 124 -0.19 3.95 12.86
C ILE A 124 0.10 3.96 11.34
N ALA A 125 0.98 4.83 10.85
CA ALA A 125 1.35 4.89 9.43
C ALA A 125 1.99 3.59 8.96
N ARG A 126 2.98 3.07 9.70
CA ARG A 126 3.60 1.77 9.39
C ARG A 126 2.57 0.64 9.40
N ARG A 127 1.67 0.63 10.39
CA ARG A 127 0.63 -0.39 10.49
C ARG A 127 -0.37 -0.32 9.33
N LEU A 128 -0.80 0.88 8.94
CA LEU A 128 -1.68 1.10 7.79
C LEU A 128 -1.03 0.64 6.49
N LEU A 129 0.23 1.01 6.27
CA LEU A 129 0.98 0.66 5.06
C LEU A 129 1.35 -0.83 5.02
N SER A 130 1.54 -1.48 6.17
CA SER A 130 1.75 -2.94 6.24
C SER A 130 0.47 -3.74 6.08
N ILE A 131 -0.67 -3.21 6.54
CA ILE A 131 -1.98 -3.88 6.45
C ILE A 131 -2.47 -3.88 5.00
N CYS A 132 -2.22 -2.80 4.26
CA CYS A 132 -2.82 -2.60 2.95
C CYS A 132 -2.39 -3.72 1.99
N PRO A 133 -3.26 -4.72 1.75
CA PRO A 133 -2.93 -5.76 0.82
C PRO A 133 -3.11 -5.10 -0.54
N ASN A 134 -2.02 -5.03 -1.31
CA ASN A 134 -2.10 -4.78 -2.74
C ASN A 134 -3.33 -5.53 -3.28
N SER A 135 -4.31 -4.83 -3.84
CA SER A 135 -5.52 -5.46 -4.38
C SER A 135 -5.16 -6.58 -5.36
N ALA A 136 -4.02 -6.45 -6.06
CA ALA A 136 -3.48 -7.49 -6.92
C ALA A 136 -3.07 -8.77 -6.17
N SER A 137 -2.59 -8.69 -4.92
CA SER A 137 -2.28 -9.87 -4.10
C SER A 137 -3.56 -10.59 -3.68
N CYS A 138 -4.59 -9.86 -3.27
CA CYS A 138 -5.91 -10.44 -3.01
C CYS A 138 -6.54 -11.01 -4.28
N GLU A 139 -6.48 -10.32 -5.42
CA GLU A 139 -6.96 -10.80 -6.71
C GLU A 139 -6.20 -12.04 -7.19
N ARG A 140 -4.88 -12.12 -6.97
CA ARG A 140 -4.08 -13.32 -7.23
C ARG A 140 -4.49 -14.47 -6.34
N LEU A 141 -4.68 -14.23 -5.04
CA LEU A 141 -5.17 -15.23 -4.10
C LEU A 141 -6.57 -15.72 -4.51
N PHE A 142 -7.50 -14.82 -4.84
CA PHE A 142 -8.82 -15.17 -5.35
C PHE A 142 -8.76 -15.88 -6.71
N SER A 143 -7.84 -15.51 -7.59
CA SER A 143 -7.61 -16.22 -8.86
C SER A 143 -7.06 -17.63 -8.63
N VAL A 144 -6.17 -17.80 -7.65
CA VAL A 144 -5.63 -19.10 -7.24
C VAL A 144 -6.74 -19.97 -6.65
N PHE A 145 -7.53 -19.44 -5.72
CA PHE A 145 -8.70 -20.13 -5.18
C PHE A 145 -9.71 -20.45 -6.28
N GLY A 146 -9.99 -19.50 -7.18
CA GLY A 146 -10.81 -19.72 -8.36
C GLY A 146 -10.29 -20.90 -9.17
N GLY A 147 -9.00 -20.95 -9.50
CA GLY A 147 -8.40 -22.09 -10.21
C GLY A 147 -8.46 -23.43 -9.46
N ILE A 148 -8.30 -23.43 -8.13
CA ILE A 148 -8.35 -24.65 -7.31
C ILE A 148 -9.79 -25.17 -7.19
N LEU A 149 -10.75 -24.26 -6.97
CA LEU A 149 -12.16 -24.57 -6.72
C LEU A 149 -12.95 -24.84 -8.00
N THR A 150 -12.64 -24.15 -9.12
CA THR A 150 -13.39 -24.28 -10.38
C THR A 150 -12.97 -25.48 -11.22
N LYS A 151 -11.83 -26.11 -10.93
CA LYS A 151 -11.48 -27.40 -11.57
C LYS A 151 -12.35 -28.50 -10.98
N TRP A 152 -13.03 -29.23 -11.87
CA TRP A 152 -14.25 -30.04 -11.71
C TRP A 152 -14.39 -31.07 -10.56
N ARG A 153 -13.56 -31.11 -9.50
CA ARG A 153 -13.73 -32.05 -8.36
C ARG A 153 -12.77 -31.87 -7.16
N ASN A 154 -12.28 -30.67 -6.85
CA ASN A 154 -11.44 -30.51 -5.65
C ASN A 154 -12.30 -30.37 -4.38
N ARG A 155 -12.62 -31.50 -3.73
CA ARG A 155 -13.10 -31.53 -2.33
C ARG A 155 -11.91 -31.38 -1.38
N LEU A 156 -11.22 -30.25 -1.43
CA LEU A 156 -10.26 -29.89 -0.39
C LEU A 156 -11.00 -29.29 0.81
N SER A 157 -10.53 -29.62 2.02
CA SER A 157 -10.89 -28.84 3.21
C SER A 157 -10.39 -27.40 3.05
N THR A 158 -11.02 -26.47 3.76
CA THR A 158 -10.62 -25.05 3.77
C THR A 158 -9.15 -24.89 4.18
N GLU A 159 -8.68 -25.67 5.15
CA GLU A 159 -7.29 -25.68 5.61
C GLU A 159 -6.30 -26.14 4.53
N ASN A 160 -6.63 -27.19 3.78
CA ASN A 160 -5.75 -27.66 2.72
C ASN A 160 -5.82 -26.72 1.50
N LEU A 161 -6.97 -26.10 1.25
CA LEU A 161 -7.15 -25.08 0.22
C LEU A 161 -6.26 -23.86 0.50
N THR A 162 -6.24 -23.35 1.74
CA THR A 162 -5.41 -22.20 2.12
C THR A 162 -3.93 -22.55 2.03
N ARG A 163 -3.49 -23.68 2.61
CA ARG A 163 -2.08 -24.13 2.51
C ARG A 163 -1.61 -24.28 1.06
N LEU A 164 -2.45 -24.83 0.18
CA LEU A 164 -2.11 -24.99 -1.23
C LEU A 164 -2.02 -23.63 -1.94
N ALA A 165 -2.89 -22.68 -1.59
CA ALA A 165 -2.83 -21.33 -2.14
C ALA A 165 -1.59 -20.58 -1.67
N GLU A 166 -1.23 -20.68 -0.39
CA GLU A 166 -0.01 -20.12 0.19
C GLU A 166 1.23 -20.69 -0.49
N LEU A 167 1.33 -22.02 -0.60
CA LEU A 167 2.45 -22.68 -1.29
C LEU A 167 2.58 -22.19 -2.74
N LYS A 168 1.44 -22.08 -3.45
CA LYS A 168 1.44 -21.65 -4.84
C LYS A 168 1.82 -20.18 -5.01
N LEU A 169 1.41 -19.32 -4.07
CA LEU A 169 1.83 -17.91 -4.04
C LEU A 169 3.32 -17.79 -3.72
N TYR A 170 3.83 -18.53 -2.73
CA TYR A 170 5.25 -18.54 -2.37
C TYR A 170 6.13 -18.98 -3.55
N VAL A 171 5.78 -20.11 -4.19
CA VAL A 171 6.49 -20.59 -5.38
C VAL A 171 6.38 -19.60 -6.53
N HIS A 172 5.26 -18.89 -6.66
CA HIS A 172 5.13 -17.85 -7.67
C HIS A 172 6.05 -16.65 -7.38
N GLU A 173 6.13 -16.19 -6.14
CA GLU A 173 7.05 -15.12 -5.72
C GLU A 173 8.52 -15.50 -5.92
N GLU A 174 8.89 -16.74 -5.62
CA GLU A 174 10.23 -17.29 -5.88
C GLU A 174 10.56 -17.24 -7.38
N HIS A 175 9.66 -17.71 -8.24
CA HIS A 175 9.87 -17.63 -9.69
C HIS A 175 9.89 -16.19 -10.23
N VAL A 176 9.15 -15.26 -9.62
CA VAL A 176 9.20 -13.83 -10.00
C VAL A 176 10.56 -13.23 -9.64
N ARG A 177 11.09 -13.55 -8.45
CA ARG A 177 12.43 -13.12 -8.03
C ARG A 177 13.53 -13.65 -8.94
N ASP A 178 13.39 -14.89 -9.41
CA ASP A 178 14.39 -15.54 -10.27
C ASP A 178 14.22 -15.21 -11.76
N ASP A 179 13.35 -14.23 -12.10
CA ASP A 179 12.98 -13.84 -13.48
C ASP A 179 12.48 -15.01 -14.37
N ALA A 180 12.11 -16.14 -13.76
CA ALA A 180 11.71 -17.36 -14.45
C ALA A 180 10.25 -17.32 -14.95
N VAL A 181 9.47 -16.29 -14.58
CA VAL A 181 8.07 -16.16 -15.01
C VAL A 181 8.00 -15.66 -16.45
N LYS A 182 7.53 -16.52 -17.36
CA LYS A 182 7.22 -16.15 -18.74
C LYS A 182 6.26 -14.95 -18.77
N LYS A 183 6.67 -13.86 -19.44
CA LYS A 183 5.81 -12.70 -19.71
C LYS A 183 4.49 -13.16 -20.33
N ARG A 184 3.39 -12.88 -19.64
CA ARG A 184 2.05 -13.20 -20.12
C ARG A 184 1.76 -12.37 -21.37
N LEU A 185 1.59 -13.03 -22.51
CA LEU A 185 1.19 -12.37 -23.75
C LEU A 185 -0.14 -11.65 -23.54
N LYS A 186 -0.23 -10.36 -23.92
CA LYS A 186 -1.46 -9.58 -23.84
C LYS A 186 -2.56 -10.31 -24.61
N ARG A 187 -3.68 -10.60 -23.95
CA ARG A 187 -4.87 -11.13 -24.62
C ARG A 187 -5.42 -10.02 -25.51
N LYS A 188 -5.46 -10.25 -26.83
CA LYS A 188 -6.22 -9.38 -27.74
C LYS A 188 -7.70 -9.60 -27.40
N HIS A 189 -8.34 -8.59 -26.81
CA HIS A 189 -9.80 -8.57 -26.78
C HIS A 189 -10.25 -8.32 -28.22
N ALA A 190 -11.01 -9.26 -28.78
CA ALA A 190 -11.63 -9.08 -30.07
C ALA A 190 -12.64 -7.94 -29.93
N ASN A 191 -12.46 -6.86 -30.68
CA ASN A 191 -13.47 -5.82 -30.82
C ASN A 191 -14.69 -6.49 -31.46
N VAL A 192 -15.77 -6.61 -30.69
CA VAL A 192 -17.09 -6.91 -31.24
C VAL A 192 -17.49 -5.66 -32.01
N ILE A 193 -17.55 -5.79 -33.34
CA ILE A 193 -18.14 -4.79 -34.23
C ILE A 193 -19.65 -5.00 -34.08
N GLU A 194 -20.34 -4.08 -33.42
CA GLU A 194 -21.80 -3.99 -33.49
C GLU A 194 -22.16 -3.27 -34.80
N GLU A 195 -22.92 -3.95 -35.66
CA GLU A 195 -23.60 -3.40 -36.84
C GLU A 195 -24.86 -2.62 -36.43
#